data_AF-A0A529KG59-F1
#
_entry.id   AF-A0A529KG59-F1
#
_cell.length_a   1.000
_cell.length_b   1.000
_cell.length_c   1.000
_cell.angle_alpha   90.00
_cell.angle_beta   90.00
_cell.angle_gamma   90.00
#
_symmetry.space_group_name_H-M   'P 1'
#
loop_
_entity.id
_entity.type
_entity.pdbx_description
1 polymer ?
#
loop_
_entity_poly.entity_id
_entity_poly.type
_entity_poly.pdbx_seq_one_letter_code
_entity_poly.pdbx_strand_id
1 'polypeptide(L)' 'PQTITRKNALFAGSDGGGKTWATIATLLQTAKMNGVDPLAWLAQTLQRIAAGWPHRDLDHLLPFNHHAA' A
#
# COMPACT_ATOMS: atom_id res chain seq x y z
N PRO A 1 6.01 -10.45 30.31
CA PRO A 1 4.67 -10.72 29.71
C PRO A 1 4.20 -9.53 28.85
N GLN A 2 3.89 -9.60 27.56
CA GLN A 2 3.90 -10.64 26.53
C GLN A 2 4.15 -9.87 25.23
N THR A 3 5.20 -10.23 24.50
CA THR A 3 5.33 -10.18 23.04
C THR A 3 4.26 -9.38 22.25
N ILE A 4 4.43 -8.06 22.12
CA ILE A 4 3.78 -7.28 21.04
C ILE A 4 4.77 -7.02 19.88
N THR A 5 6.08 -7.14 20.11
CA THR A 5 7.08 -6.94 19.06
C THR A 5 7.00 -8.01 17.97
N ARG A 6 6.72 -9.28 18.31
CA ARG A 6 6.65 -10.38 17.33
C ARG A 6 5.39 -10.35 16.46
N LYS A 7 4.32 -9.64 16.88
CA LYS A 7 3.12 -9.43 16.06
C LYS A 7 3.25 -8.25 15.09
N ASN A 8 4.08 -7.25 15.42
CA ASN A 8 4.32 -6.09 14.56
C ASN A 8 5.61 -6.20 13.70
N ALA A 9 6.36 -7.30 13.85
CA ALA A 9 7.63 -7.55 13.15
C ALA A 9 7.48 -8.28 11.81
N LEU A 10 6.39 -8.06 11.05
CA LEU A 10 6.42 -8.42 9.63
C LEU A 10 7.29 -7.44 8.81
N PHE A 11 7.62 -6.27 9.37
CA PHE A 11 8.46 -5.25 8.74
C PHE A 11 9.55 -4.65 9.65
N ALA A 12 9.48 -4.89 10.96
CA ALA A 12 10.45 -4.37 11.93
C ALA A 12 11.62 -5.36 12.08
N GLY A 13 12.65 -5.21 11.24
CA GLY A 13 13.90 -5.97 11.38
C GLY A 13 14.73 -6.15 10.11
N SER A 14 14.25 -5.68 8.97
CA SER A 14 14.95 -5.73 7.69
C SER A 14 14.88 -4.35 7.02
N ASP A 15 16.02 -3.83 6.55
CA ASP A 15 16.08 -2.59 5.78
C ASP A 15 15.13 -2.62 4.58
N GLY A 16 14.92 -3.81 3.99
CA GLY A 16 13.95 -4.04 2.92
C GLY A 16 12.49 -3.87 3.37
N GLY A 17 12.16 -4.30 4.59
CA GLY A 17 10.84 -4.10 5.19
C GLY A 17 10.55 -2.63 5.47
N GLY A 18 11.54 -1.90 6.00
CA GLY A 18 11.45 -0.45 6.21
C GLY A 18 11.27 0.33 4.91
N LYS A 19 12.04 0.01 3.87
CA LYS A 19 11.91 0.61 2.53
C LYS A 19 10.54 0.37 1.91
N THR A 20 10.03 -0.86 2.03
CA THR A 20 8.70 -1.25 1.54
C THR A 20 7.62 -0.46 2.26
N TRP A 21 7.68 -0.40 3.59
CA TRP A 21 6.71 0.35 4.38
C TRP A 21 6.74 1.85 4.09
N ALA A 22 7.93 2.45 3.96
CA ALA A 22 8.07 3.85 3.58
C ALA A 22 7.41 4.13 2.23
N THR A 23 7.60 3.24 1.25
CA THR A 23 6.95 3.35 -0.08
C THR A 23 5.42 3.30 0.03
N ILE A 24 4.89 2.33 0.77
CA ILE A 24 3.43 2.20 0.98
C ILE A 24 2.88 3.43 1.71
N ALA A 25 3.56 3.91 2.76
CA ALA A 25 3.16 5.09 3.51
C ALA A 25 3.13 6.35 2.63
N THR A 26 4.11 6.53 1.74
CA THR A 26 4.12 7.61 0.76
C THR A 26 2.92 7.52 -0.18
N LEU A 27 2.59 6.33 -0.70
CA LEU A 27 1.43 6.15 -1.61
C LEU A 27 0.09 6.41 -0.90
N LEU A 28 -0.05 5.97 0.35
CA LEU A 28 -1.24 6.28 1.17
C LEU A 28 -1.38 7.78 1.40
N GLN A 29 -0.29 8.49 1.64
CA GLN A 29 -0.31 9.94 1.75
C GLN A 29 -0.70 10.60 0.42
N THR A 30 -0.21 10.09 -0.71
CA THR A 30 -0.62 10.53 -2.04
C THR A 30 -2.11 10.31 -2.28
N ALA A 31 -2.69 9.18 -1.86
CA ALA A 31 -4.13 8.93 -1.94
C ALA A 31 -4.93 10.00 -1.17
N LYS A 32 -4.51 10.32 0.06
CA LYS A 32 -5.14 11.40 0.85
C LYS A 32 -5.07 12.75 0.16
N MET A 33 -3.91 13.10 -0.41
CA MET A 33 -3.73 14.38 -1.12
C MET A 33 -4.60 14.49 -2.37
N ASN A 34 -4.98 13.36 -2.99
CA ASN A 34 -5.86 13.33 -4.15
C ASN A 34 -7.35 13.15 -3.78
N GLY A 35 -7.72 13.22 -2.49
CA GLY A 35 -9.10 13.04 -2.04
C GLY A 35 -9.60 11.59 -2.13
N VAL A 36 -8.70 10.62 -2.29
CA VAL A 36 -9.03 9.20 -2.40
C VAL A 36 -8.94 8.56 -1.02
N ASP A 37 -9.93 7.73 -0.66
CA ASP A 37 -9.84 6.95 0.58
C ASP A 37 -8.64 5.99 0.51
N PRO A 38 -7.60 6.18 1.35
CA PRO A 38 -6.36 5.42 1.24
C PRO A 38 -6.56 3.93 1.50
N LEU A 39 -7.52 3.58 2.38
CA LEU A 39 -7.81 2.19 2.71
C LEU A 39 -8.51 1.50 1.53
N ALA A 40 -9.55 2.12 0.97
CA ALA A 40 -10.24 1.60 -0.21
C ALA A 40 -9.29 1.46 -1.41
N TRP A 41 -8.41 2.44 -1.64
CA TRP A 41 -7.41 2.37 -2.70
C TRP A 41 -6.43 1.21 -2.49
N LEU A 42 -5.86 1.07 -1.29
CA LEU A 42 -4.90 0.01 -0.98
C LEU A 42 -5.54 -1.38 -1.11
N ALA A 43 -6.76 -1.56 -0.59
CA ALA A 43 -7.48 -2.83 -0.68
C ALA A 43 -7.72 -3.23 -2.14
N GLN A 44 -8.27 -2.33 -2.96
CA GLN A 44 -8.53 -2.59 -4.38
C GLN A 44 -7.24 -2.89 -5.16
N THR A 45 -6.18 -2.14 -4.88
CA THR A 45 -4.87 -2.34 -5.52
C THR A 45 -4.31 -3.72 -5.21
N LEU A 46 -4.31 -4.13 -3.93
CA LEU A 46 -3.83 -5.45 -3.52
C LEU A 46 -4.69 -6.57 -4.11
N GLN A 47 -6.01 -6.40 -4.17
CA GLN A 47 -6.92 -7.36 -4.80
C GLN A 47 -6.62 -7.53 -6.30
N ARG A 48 -6.41 -6.43 -7.03
CA ARG A 48 -6.06 -6.47 -8.46
C ARG A 48 -4.71 -7.14 -8.70
N ILE A 49 -3.70 -6.82 -7.89
CA ILE A 49 -2.40 -7.47 -7.95
C ILE A 49 -2.53 -8.98 -7.70
N ALA A 50 -3.28 -9.38 -6.66
CA ALA A 50 -3.54 -10.79 -6.36
C ALA A 50 -4.32 -11.52 -7.48
N ALA A 51 -5.17 -10.80 -8.22
CA ALA A 51 -5.88 -11.31 -9.39
C ALA A 51 -5.01 -11.43 -10.66
N GLY A 52 -3.70 -11.14 -10.57
CA GLY A 52 -2.77 -11.26 -11.69
C GLY A 52 -2.72 -10.04 -12.60
N TRP A 53 -2.89 -8.83 -12.03
CA TRP A 53 -2.79 -7.59 -12.79
C TRP A 53 -1.49 -7.55 -13.63
N PRO A 54 -1.58 -7.26 -14.94
CA PRO A 54 -0.41 -7.24 -15.81
C PRO A 54 0.56 -6.13 -15.39
N HIS A 55 1.86 -6.47 -15.32
CA HIS A 55 2.90 -5.56 -14.88
C HIS A 55 2.97 -4.27 -15.71
N ARG A 56 2.71 -4.36 -17.01
CA ARG A 56 2.67 -3.21 -17.94
C ARG A 56 1.62 -2.16 -17.59
N ASP A 57 0.59 -2.53 -16.83
CA ASP A 57 -0.55 -1.66 -16.53
C ASP A 57 -0.54 -1.21 -15.06
N LEU A 58 0.58 -1.36 -14.34
CA LEU A 58 0.70 -0.99 -12.92
C LEU A 58 0.39 0.49 -12.65
N ASP A 59 0.69 1.36 -13.61
CA ASP A 59 0.43 2.80 -13.48
C ASP A 59 -1.06 3.07 -13.23
N HIS A 60 -1.96 2.27 -13.81
CA HIS A 60 -3.42 2.38 -13.59
C HIS A 60 -3.86 2.09 -12.15
N LEU A 61 -3.00 1.49 -11.33
CA LEU A 61 -3.27 1.26 -9.91
C LEU A 61 -2.81 2.42 -9.03
N LEU A 62 -2.15 3.44 -9.59
CA LEU A 62 -1.70 4.58 -8.80
C LEU A 62 -2.87 5.42 -8.30
N PRO A 63 -2.76 6.01 -7.09
CA PRO A 63 -3.89 6.60 -6.40
C PRO A 63 -4.53 7.79 -7.14
N PHE A 64 -3.77 8.52 -7.96
CA PHE A 64 -4.30 9.63 -8.77
C PHE A 64 -5.17 9.19 -9.95
N ASN A 65 -5.13 7.92 -10.35
CA ASN A 65 -6.03 7.37 -11.38
C ASN A 65 -7.40 6.97 -10.80
N HIS A 66 -7.52 6.93 -9.48
CA HIS A 66 -8.76 6.66 -8.78
C HIS A 66 -9.37 8.00 -8.38
N HIS A 67 -10.24 8.57 -9.21
CA HIS A 67 -11.04 9.69 -8.75
C HIS A 67 -12.09 9.19 -7.75
N ALA A 68 -12.09 9.76 -6.54
CA ALA A 68 -13.26 9.68 -5.69
C ALA A 68 -14.44 10.30 -6.45
N ALA A 69 -15.52 9.53 -6.60
CA ALA A 69 -16.78 10.03 -7.12
C ALA A 69 -17.35 11.11 -6.18
#